data_AF-A0A843DK12-F1
#
_entry.id   AF-A0A843DK12-F1
#
_cell.length_a   1.000
_cell.length_b   1.000
_cell.length_c   1.000
_cell.angle_alpha   90.00
_cell.angle_beta   90.00
_cell.angle_gamma   90.00
#
_symmetry.space_group_name_H-M   'P 1'
#
loop_
_entity.id
_entity.type
_entity.pdbx_description
1 polymer ?
#
loop_
_entity_poly.entity_id
_entity_poly.type
_entity_poly.pdbx_seq_one_letter_code
_entity_poly.pdbx_strand_id
1 'polypeptide(L)'
;RGNIETRINKVLESDLDATIMAEAGLKRLGLTENIKTIFPVDYITPPAGQGALAIITRKDSDKKKIISKLNDYTSMQEVFAEKKVLEELGVGCQWPIGSIAQMKDKKFNIYSILLTRDGEILKEQTETGSIKNAIELGSKIGRVFEDYV
;
A
#
# COMPACT_ATOMS: atom_id res chain seq x y z
N ARG A 1 10.60 16.84 1.27
CA ARG A 1 11.28 15.67 0.64
C ARG A 1 12.52 15.34 1.46
N GLY A 2 13.12 14.16 1.27
CA GLY A 2 14.23 13.66 2.10
C GLY A 2 13.88 12.36 2.83
N ASN A 3 14.84 11.82 3.58
CA ASN A 3 14.67 10.64 4.43
C ASN A 3 13.76 10.95 5.63
N ILE A 4 13.35 9.91 6.35
CA ILE A 4 12.43 10.02 7.50
C ILE A 4 12.94 11.02 8.54
N GLU A 5 14.18 10.87 9.00
CA GLU A 5 14.79 11.77 10.01
C GLU A 5 14.82 13.21 9.55
N THR A 6 15.24 13.48 8.31
CA THR A 6 15.27 14.85 7.75
C THR A 6 13.87 15.46 7.71
N ARG A 7 12.83 14.66 7.44
CA ARG A 7 11.45 15.15 7.43
C ARG A 7 10.93 15.42 8.84
N ILE A 8 11.31 14.60 9.83
CA ILE A 8 10.98 14.83 11.24
C ILE A 8 11.64 16.13 11.71
N ASN A 9 12.95 16.27 11.51
CA ASN A 9 13.70 17.48 11.91
C ASN A 9 13.12 18.71 11.23
N LYS A 10 12.72 18.62 9.97
CA LYS A 10 12.08 19.75 9.28
C LYS A 10 10.79 20.20 9.96
N VAL A 11 9.97 19.30 10.51
CA VAL A 11 8.77 19.70 11.28
C VAL A 11 9.17 20.36 12.60
N LEU A 12 10.24 19.89 13.25
CA LEU A 12 10.70 20.43 14.53
C LEU A 12 11.41 21.79 14.40
N GLU A 13 12.08 22.04 13.27
CA GLU A 13 12.97 23.18 13.07
C GLU A 13 12.41 24.26 12.13
N SER A 14 11.23 24.06 11.53
CA SER A 14 10.63 25.02 10.59
C SER A 14 9.15 25.27 10.90
N ASP A 15 8.53 26.16 10.14
CA ASP A 15 7.12 26.58 10.31
C ASP A 15 6.10 25.55 9.79
N LEU A 16 6.39 24.24 9.88
CA LEU A 16 5.45 23.18 9.50
C LEU A 16 4.74 22.63 10.74
N ASP A 17 3.42 22.60 10.72
CA ASP A 17 2.65 22.05 11.85
C ASP A 17 2.78 20.52 11.99
N ALA A 18 2.84 19.81 10.87
CA ALA A 18 2.87 18.35 10.84
C ALA A 18 3.39 17.77 9.52
N THR A 19 3.64 16.45 9.53
CA THR A 19 3.94 15.66 8.34
C THR A 19 3.30 14.28 8.46
N ILE A 20 2.89 13.69 7.34
CA ILE A 20 2.31 12.34 7.28
C ILE A 20 3.38 11.37 6.80
N MET A 21 3.56 10.26 7.52
CA MET A 21 4.52 9.21 7.19
C MET A 21 3.91 7.82 7.41
N ALA A 22 4.45 6.84 6.70
CA ALA A 22 4.10 5.44 6.91
C ALA A 22 4.60 4.96 8.28
N GLU A 23 3.68 4.45 9.11
CA GLU A 23 3.97 3.91 10.45
C GLU A 23 5.06 2.83 10.41
N ALA A 24 5.03 1.96 9.41
CA ALA A 24 6.01 0.89 9.23
C ALA A 24 7.46 1.40 9.14
N GLY A 25 7.68 2.57 8.52
CA GLY A 25 9.02 3.17 8.42
C GLY A 25 9.54 3.63 9.77
N LEU A 26 8.68 4.29 10.56
CA LEU A 26 9.02 4.76 11.90
C LEU A 26 9.28 3.60 12.87
N LYS A 27 8.43 2.56 12.83
CA LYS A 27 8.62 1.35 13.65
C LYS A 27 9.96 0.65 13.36
N ARG A 28 10.33 0.49 12.09
CA ARG A 28 11.59 -0.16 11.70
C ARG A 28 12.84 0.59 12.14
N LEU A 29 12.74 1.92 12.23
CA LEU A 29 13.83 2.79 12.67
C LEU A 29 13.84 3.04 14.18
N GLY A 30 12.84 2.53 14.92
CA GLY A 30 12.73 2.78 16.36
C GLY A 30 12.36 4.23 16.70
N LEU A 31 11.67 4.93 15.80
CA LEU A 31 11.30 6.36 15.91
C LEU A 31 9.82 6.57 16.29
N THR A 32 9.23 5.60 17.00
CA THR A 32 7.78 5.58 17.29
C THR A 32 7.32 6.67 18.23
N GLU A 33 8.21 7.26 19.02
CA GLU A 33 7.98 8.41 19.89
C GLU A 33 7.53 9.67 19.14
N ASN A 34 7.83 9.74 17.84
CA ASN A 34 7.42 10.83 16.97
C ASN A 34 5.98 10.67 16.43
N ILE A 35 5.34 9.52 16.65
CA ILE A 35 3.97 9.25 16.19
C ILE A 35 2.99 9.92 17.15
N LYS A 36 2.24 10.92 16.66
CA LYS A 36 1.15 11.56 17.43
C LYS A 36 -0.20 10.91 17.20
N THR A 37 -0.47 10.50 15.96
CA THR A 37 -1.74 9.90 15.55
C THR A 37 -1.48 8.80 14.53
N ILE A 38 -2.15 7.66 14.68
CA ILE A 38 -2.24 6.62 13.67
C ILE A 38 -3.61 6.73 13.03
N PHE A 39 -3.64 6.92 11.72
CA PHE A 39 -4.90 7.05 10.99
C PHE A 39 -5.51 5.68 10.69
N PRO A 40 -6.83 5.53 10.89
CA PRO A 40 -7.57 4.39 10.36
C PRO A 40 -7.41 4.25 8.84
N VAL A 41 -7.41 3.02 8.33
CA VAL A 41 -7.16 2.72 6.91
C VAL A 41 -8.31 3.14 5.98
N ASP A 42 -9.50 3.29 6.53
CA ASP A 42 -10.68 3.87 5.87
C ASP A 42 -10.65 5.41 5.89
N TYR A 43 -9.90 6.03 6.81
CA TYR A 43 -9.68 7.48 6.83
C TYR A 43 -8.53 7.92 5.92
N ILE A 44 -7.38 7.24 5.98
CA ILE A 44 -6.27 7.41 5.02
C ILE A 44 -5.89 6.04 4.48
N THR A 45 -6.41 5.72 3.31
CA THR A 45 -6.11 4.46 2.65
C THR A 45 -4.67 4.47 2.15
N PRO A 46 -3.84 3.47 2.53
CA PRO A 46 -2.44 3.48 2.17
C PRO A 46 -2.22 3.23 0.68
N PRO A 47 -1.06 3.62 0.14
CA PRO A 47 -0.65 3.18 -1.19
C PRO A 47 -0.42 1.67 -1.21
N ALA A 48 -0.60 1.06 -2.39
CA ALA A 48 -0.41 -0.37 -2.60
C ALA A 48 0.97 -0.85 -2.10
N GLY A 49 0.95 -1.88 -1.26
CA GLY A 49 2.11 -2.52 -0.67
C GLY A 49 2.79 -1.74 0.45
N GLN A 50 2.13 -0.71 1.02
CA GLN A 50 2.71 0.02 2.15
C GLN A 50 3.03 -0.92 3.30
N GLY A 51 4.30 -0.87 3.77
CA GLY A 51 4.75 -1.70 4.88
C GLY A 51 5.23 -3.09 4.48
N ALA A 52 4.99 -3.57 3.26
CA ALA A 52 5.59 -4.81 2.78
C ALA A 52 7.09 -4.63 2.44
N LEU A 53 7.85 -5.73 2.48
CA LEU A 53 9.22 -5.79 1.97
C LEU A 53 9.30 -6.84 0.87
N ALA A 54 9.86 -6.46 -0.28
CA ALA A 54 10.11 -7.36 -1.39
C ALA A 54 11.60 -7.68 -1.48
N ILE A 55 11.95 -8.97 -1.56
CA ILE A 55 13.30 -9.43 -1.84
C ILE A 55 13.34 -9.86 -3.30
N ILE A 56 14.12 -9.15 -4.11
CA ILE A 56 14.28 -9.44 -5.53
C ILE A 56 15.61 -10.15 -5.79
N THR A 57 15.60 -11.08 -6.73
CA THR A 57 16.81 -11.75 -7.22
C THR A 57 16.81 -11.82 -8.73
N ARG A 58 17.98 -12.08 -9.31
CA ARG A 58 18.05 -12.47 -10.72
C ARG A 58 17.29 -13.78 -10.93
N LYS A 59 16.69 -13.91 -12.11
CA LYS A 59 15.92 -15.10 -12.51
C LYS A 59 16.76 -16.38 -12.57
N ASP A 60 18.08 -16.33 -12.56
CA ASP A 60 19.00 -17.47 -12.59
C ASP A 60 19.80 -17.64 -11.29
N SER A 61 19.44 -16.92 -10.23
CA SER A 61 20.14 -17.03 -8.94
C SER A 61 19.90 -18.39 -8.26
N ASP A 62 20.97 -18.99 -7.75
CA ASP A 62 20.96 -20.16 -6.86
C ASP A 62 20.26 -19.87 -5.51
N LYS A 63 20.12 -18.58 -5.14
CA LYS A 63 19.51 -18.14 -3.87
C LYS A 63 17.99 -18.16 -3.85
N LYS A 64 17.32 -18.48 -4.97
CA LYS A 64 15.84 -18.55 -5.01
C LYS A 64 15.26 -19.44 -3.92
N LYS A 65 15.85 -20.63 -3.71
CA LYS A 65 15.35 -21.62 -2.75
C LYS A 65 15.49 -21.17 -1.30
N ILE A 66 16.49 -20.34 -0.97
CA ILE A 66 16.63 -19.82 0.39
C ILE A 66 15.71 -18.62 0.61
N ILE A 67 15.59 -17.73 -0.38
CA ILE A 67 14.73 -16.54 -0.30
C ILE A 67 13.24 -16.90 -0.28
N SER A 68 12.83 -17.94 -1.01
CA SER A 68 11.44 -18.40 -1.01
C SER A 68 10.94 -18.81 0.38
N LYS A 69 11.85 -19.16 1.31
CA LYS A 69 11.50 -19.48 2.70
C LYS A 69 11.13 -18.25 3.55
N LEU A 70 11.52 -17.06 3.12
CA LEU A 70 11.19 -15.79 3.77
C LEU A 70 9.82 -15.24 3.35
N ASN A 71 9.21 -15.84 2.32
CA ASN A 71 7.98 -15.33 1.75
C ASN A 71 6.78 -15.70 2.62
N ASP A 72 6.08 -14.68 3.11
CA ASP A 72 4.75 -14.85 3.68
C ASP A 72 3.71 -14.88 2.55
N TYR A 73 2.99 -16.00 2.43
CA TYR A 73 2.02 -16.18 1.34
C TYR A 73 0.88 -15.16 1.43
N THR A 74 0.40 -14.85 2.64
CA THR A 74 -0.72 -13.95 2.84
C THR A 74 -0.38 -12.52 2.41
N SER A 75 0.71 -11.98 2.95
CA SER A 75 1.22 -10.65 2.62
C SER A 75 1.53 -10.52 1.12
N MET A 76 2.06 -11.59 0.50
CA MET A 76 2.30 -11.61 -0.95
C MET A 76 1.00 -11.46 -1.75
N GLN A 77 -0.06 -12.18 -1.37
CA GLN A 77 -1.36 -12.09 -2.06
C GLN A 77 -2.03 -10.74 -1.83
N GLU A 78 -1.95 -10.18 -0.62
CA GLU A 78 -2.44 -8.84 -0.30
C GLU A 78 -1.76 -7.79 -1.19
N VAL A 79 -0.42 -7.76 -1.20
CA VAL A 79 0.36 -6.83 -2.01
C VAL A 79 0.10 -7.00 -3.50
N PHE A 80 -0.04 -8.23 -3.99
CA PHE A 80 -0.31 -8.48 -5.41
C PHE A 80 -1.70 -8.01 -5.82
N ALA A 81 -2.72 -8.20 -4.99
CA ALA A 81 -4.06 -7.67 -5.26
C ALA A 81 -4.04 -6.14 -5.32
N GLU A 82 -3.41 -5.49 -4.34
CA GLU A 82 -3.31 -4.03 -4.27
C GLU A 82 -2.58 -3.45 -5.49
N LYS A 83 -1.44 -4.05 -5.85
CA LYS A 83 -0.68 -3.63 -7.03
C LYS A 83 -1.43 -3.87 -8.32
N LYS A 84 -2.23 -4.94 -8.38
CA LYS A 84 -3.00 -5.25 -9.58
C LYS A 84 -4.00 -4.14 -9.93
N VAL A 85 -4.57 -3.47 -8.93
CA VAL A 85 -5.42 -2.28 -9.15
C VAL A 85 -4.69 -1.21 -9.94
N LEU A 86 -3.46 -0.89 -9.56
CA LEU A 86 -2.63 0.12 -10.24
C LEU A 86 -2.18 -0.35 -11.62
N GLU A 87 -1.85 -1.64 -11.77
CA GLU A 87 -1.42 -2.23 -13.03
C GLU A 87 -2.50 -2.19 -14.11
N GLU A 88 -3.77 -2.49 -13.78
CA GLU A 88 -4.87 -2.42 -14.75
C GLU A 88 -5.03 -1.00 -15.30
N LEU A 89 -4.94 0.00 -14.43
CA LEU A 89 -5.05 1.41 -14.81
C LEU A 89 -3.84 1.92 -15.62
N GLY A 90 -2.73 1.17 -15.66
CA GLY A 90 -1.48 1.63 -16.27
C GLY A 90 -0.86 2.83 -15.57
N VAL A 91 -1.22 3.07 -14.31
CA VAL A 91 -0.83 4.25 -13.54
C VAL A 91 0.32 3.98 -12.58
N GLY A 92 1.17 5.00 -12.39
CA GLY A 92 2.27 4.97 -11.42
C GLY A 92 1.91 5.57 -10.06
N CYS A 93 2.86 5.55 -9.13
CA CYS A 93 2.71 6.02 -7.74
C CYS A 93 2.35 7.51 -7.55
N GLN A 94 2.19 8.29 -8.62
CA GLN A 94 1.78 9.70 -8.55
C GLN A 94 0.27 9.89 -8.66
N TRP A 95 -0.47 8.83 -8.99
CA TRP A 95 -1.92 8.87 -9.01
C TRP A 95 -2.48 8.81 -7.60
N PRO A 96 -3.52 9.59 -7.28
CA PRO A 96 -4.12 9.65 -5.95
C PRO A 96 -5.02 8.44 -5.71
N ILE A 97 -4.39 7.27 -5.59
CA ILE A 97 -5.03 5.96 -5.38
C ILE A 97 -4.55 5.36 -4.07
N GLY A 98 -5.49 4.99 -3.22
CA GLY A 98 -5.27 4.12 -2.08
C GLY A 98 -5.75 2.71 -2.38
N SER A 99 -5.01 1.69 -1.94
CA SER A 99 -5.44 0.30 -2.04
C SER A 99 -4.87 -0.52 -0.90
N ILE A 100 -5.74 -1.22 -0.18
CA ILE A 100 -5.38 -2.10 0.92
C ILE A 100 -6.15 -3.41 0.84
N ALA A 101 -5.41 -4.51 0.91
CA ALA A 101 -5.94 -5.86 0.98
C ALA A 101 -5.60 -6.50 2.32
N GLN A 102 -6.57 -7.22 2.89
CA GLN A 102 -6.44 -7.85 4.20
C GLN A 102 -7.16 -9.19 4.23
N MET A 103 -6.46 -10.21 4.70
CA MET A 103 -7.04 -11.49 5.09
C MET A 103 -7.58 -11.40 6.52
N LYS A 104 -8.90 -11.43 6.69
CA LYS A 104 -9.59 -11.34 7.97
C LYS A 104 -10.70 -12.38 8.07
N ASP A 105 -10.79 -13.11 9.17
CA ASP A 105 -11.83 -14.12 9.41
C ASP A 105 -11.97 -15.15 8.27
N LYS A 106 -10.84 -15.60 7.71
CA LYS A 106 -10.76 -16.51 6.56
C LYS A 106 -11.33 -15.95 5.24
N LYS A 107 -11.57 -14.64 5.16
CA LYS A 107 -11.98 -13.93 3.95
C LYS A 107 -10.92 -12.93 3.53
N PHE A 108 -10.61 -12.93 2.25
CA PHE A 108 -9.76 -11.91 1.66
C PHE A 108 -10.64 -10.73 1.27
N ASN A 109 -10.28 -9.53 1.72
CA ASN A 109 -10.97 -8.29 1.38
C ASN A 109 -9.95 -7.33 0.78
N ILE A 110 -10.32 -6.65 -0.29
CA ILE A 110 -9.54 -5.55 -0.85
C ILE A 110 -10.44 -4.34 -0.99
N TYR A 111 -9.95 -3.22 -0.49
CA TYR A 111 -10.58 -1.91 -0.58
C TYR A 111 -9.65 -0.97 -1.32
N SER A 112 -10.21 -0.22 -2.28
CA SER A 112 -9.47 0.80 -3.00
C SER A 112 -10.31 2.04 -3.18
N ILE A 113 -9.61 3.17 -3.26
CA ILE A 113 -10.19 4.49 -3.46
C ILE A 113 -9.39 5.25 -4.51
N LEU A 114 -10.08 5.85 -5.47
CA LEU A 114 -9.55 6.75 -6.49
C LEU A 114 -10.08 8.15 -6.23
N LEU A 115 -9.16 9.11 -6.17
CA LEU A 115 -9.46 10.51 -5.89
C LEU A 115 -9.09 11.42 -7.08
N THR A 116 -9.56 12.66 -7.06
CA THR A 116 -8.96 13.74 -7.85
C THR A 116 -7.69 14.25 -7.17
N ARG A 117 -6.92 15.10 -7.85
CA ARG A 117 -5.75 15.76 -7.24
C ARG A 117 -6.14 16.74 -6.14
N ASP A 118 -7.37 17.24 -6.18
CA ASP A 118 -7.94 18.16 -5.20
C ASP A 118 -8.58 17.41 -4.02
N GLY A 119 -8.58 16.07 -4.04
CA GLY A 119 -9.02 15.21 -2.94
C GLY A 119 -10.48 14.80 -3.00
N GLU A 120 -11.20 15.07 -4.09
CA GLU A 120 -12.56 14.59 -4.29
C GLU A 120 -12.57 13.10 -4.60
N ILE A 121 -13.54 12.36 -4.06
CA ILE A 121 -13.68 10.93 -4.33
C ILE A 121 -14.28 10.73 -5.71
N LEU A 122 -13.51 10.14 -6.63
CA LEU A 122 -14.02 9.70 -7.94
C LEU A 122 -14.72 8.35 -7.81
N LYS A 123 -14.08 7.41 -7.11
CA LYS A 123 -14.62 6.07 -6.92
C LYS A 123 -14.05 5.36 -5.70
N GLU A 124 -14.90 4.63 -5.00
CA GLU A 124 -14.53 3.63 -4.00
C GLU A 124 -15.04 2.26 -4.46
N GLN A 125 -14.27 1.22 -4.19
CA GLN A 125 -14.67 -0.15 -4.50
C GLN A 125 -14.10 -1.11 -3.46
N THR A 126 -14.94 -2.08 -3.06
CA THR A 126 -14.54 -3.20 -2.20
C THR A 126 -14.86 -4.51 -2.90
N GLU A 127 -13.90 -5.43 -2.88
CA GLU A 127 -14.10 -6.80 -3.33
C GLU A 127 -13.73 -7.78 -2.21
N THR A 128 -14.48 -8.88 -2.13
CA THR A 128 -14.25 -9.91 -1.12
C THR A 128 -14.27 -11.29 -1.75
N GLY A 129 -13.46 -12.21 -1.22
CA GLY A 129 -13.44 -13.57 -1.76
C GLY A 129 -12.38 -14.47 -1.17
N SER A 130 -12.03 -15.50 -1.94
CA SER A 130 -10.93 -16.39 -1.61
C SER A 130 -9.59 -15.71 -1.86
N ILE A 131 -8.62 -15.92 -0.97
CA ILE A 131 -7.23 -15.49 -1.17
C ILE A 131 -6.61 -16.04 -2.46
N LYS A 132 -7.12 -17.17 -2.98
CA LYS A 132 -6.68 -17.75 -4.27
C LYS A 132 -7.03 -16.86 -5.47
N ASN A 133 -8.01 -15.98 -5.32
CA ASN A 133 -8.49 -15.07 -6.36
C ASN A 133 -7.97 -13.63 -6.12
N ALA A 134 -7.01 -13.41 -5.23
CA ALA A 134 -6.55 -12.07 -4.83
C ALA A 134 -6.23 -11.15 -6.02
N ILE A 135 -5.48 -11.66 -7.01
CA ILE A 135 -5.15 -10.92 -8.24
C ILE A 135 -6.40 -10.60 -9.07
N GLU A 136 -7.35 -11.53 -9.18
CA GLU A 136 -8.60 -11.31 -9.92
C GLU A 136 -9.46 -10.24 -9.24
N LEU A 137 -9.54 -10.25 -7.90
CA LEU A 137 -10.26 -9.23 -7.13
C LEU A 137 -9.64 -7.84 -7.35
N GLY A 138 -8.31 -7.72 -7.33
CA GLY A 138 -7.63 -6.48 -7.67
C GLY A 138 -7.88 -6.02 -9.11
N SER A 139 -7.88 -6.95 -10.07
CA SER A 139 -8.17 -6.63 -11.48
C SER A 139 -9.61 -6.13 -11.68
N LYS A 140 -10.59 -6.70 -10.98
CA LYS A 140 -11.98 -6.23 -11.02
C LYS A 140 -12.10 -4.76 -10.59
N ILE A 141 -11.43 -4.40 -9.49
CA ILE A 141 -11.39 -3.01 -9.03
C ILE A 141 -10.74 -2.10 -10.06
N GLY A 142 -9.57 -2.49 -10.59
CA GLY A 142 -8.87 -1.73 -11.60
C GLY A 142 -9.74 -1.37 -12.80
N ARG A 143 -10.47 -2.36 -13.36
CA ARG A 143 -11.42 -2.14 -14.47
C ARG A 143 -12.57 -1.20 -14.12
N VAL A 144 -13.07 -1.24 -12.88
CA VAL A 144 -14.09 -0.29 -12.43
C VAL A 144 -13.53 1.14 -12.39
N PHE A 145 -12.24 1.30 -12.06
CA PHE A 145 -11.60 2.60 -12.01
C PHE A 145 -11.23 3.13 -13.40
N GLU A 146 -11.07 2.27 -14.42
CA GLU A 146 -10.78 2.68 -15.81
C GLU A 146 -11.84 3.66 -16.36
N ASP A 147 -13.10 3.54 -15.91
CA ASP A 147 -14.18 4.46 -16.32
C ASP A 147 -14.00 5.91 -15.80
N TYR A 148 -13.02 6.16 -14.93
CA TYR A 148 -12.78 7.44 -14.24
C TYR A 148 -11.40 8.04 -14.52
N VAL A 149 -10.60 7.40 -15.37
CA VAL A 149 -9.23 7.76 -15.73
C VAL A 149 -9.15 8.18 -17.20
#